data_AF-A0A951LE56-F1
#
_entry.id   AF-A0A951LE56-F1
#
_cell.length_a   1.000
_cell.length_b   1.000
_cell.length_c   1.000
_cell.angle_alpha   90.00
_cell.angle_beta   90.00
_cell.angle_gamma   90.00
#
_symmetry.space_group_name_H-M   'P 1'
#
loop_
_entity.id
_entity.type
_entity.pdbx_description
1 polymer ?
#
loop_
_entity_poly.entity_id
_entity_poly.type
_entity_poly.pdbx_seq_one_letter_code
_entity_poly.pdbx_strand_id
1 'polypeptide(L)'
;MSWQDDVERPSWPLAWHGLLPRERWLWFEQLWSDACALKERYRLAIRSGWWEDQVQVEALAALAAWTQRYDSGEWDDPPGKLALLFDIERVGALLRDGLDPFHPQRDRPTFARYLLELGCQPPPTGAA
;
A
#
# COMPACT_ATOMS: atom_id res chain seq x y z
N MET A 1 35.12 -16.75 -3.59
CA MET A 1 33.91 -16.28 -4.30
C MET A 1 32.96 -15.78 -3.23
N SER A 2 32.84 -14.47 -3.04
CA SER A 2 31.86 -13.88 -2.13
C SER A 2 30.50 -13.99 -2.78
N TRP A 3 29.67 -14.91 -2.30
CA TRP A 3 28.24 -14.86 -2.59
C TRP A 3 27.73 -13.63 -1.86
N GLN A 4 27.37 -12.65 -2.67
CA GLN A 4 26.83 -11.37 -2.29
C GLN A 4 25.77 -11.58 -1.21
N ASP A 5 25.81 -10.71 -0.21
CA ASP A 5 24.65 -10.43 0.64
C ASP A 5 23.43 -10.37 -0.28
N ASP A 6 22.62 -11.43 -0.23
CA ASP A 6 21.21 -11.32 -0.53
C ASP A 6 20.72 -10.29 0.48
N VAL A 7 20.74 -9.02 0.05
CA VAL A 7 20.04 -7.96 0.74
C VAL A 7 18.58 -8.36 0.58
N GLU A 8 18.11 -9.24 1.48
CA GLU A 8 16.71 -9.48 1.74
C GLU A 8 16.11 -8.09 1.84
N ARG A 9 15.44 -7.64 0.78
CA ARG A 9 14.70 -6.39 0.84
C ARG A 9 13.80 -6.57 2.05
N PRO A 10 13.92 -5.75 3.10
CA PRO A 10 13.13 -5.96 4.29
C PRO A 10 11.67 -5.98 3.84
N SER A 11 10.98 -7.12 4.06
CA SER A 11 9.56 -7.19 3.74
C SER A 11 8.90 -6.06 4.52
N TRP A 12 8.38 -5.07 3.80
CA TRP A 12 7.83 -3.88 4.45
C TRP A 12 6.75 -4.34 5.44
N PRO A 13 6.73 -3.85 6.68
CA PRO A 13 5.84 -4.37 7.71
C PRO A 13 4.39 -4.22 7.23
N LEU A 14 3.54 -5.23 7.47
CA LEU A 14 2.14 -5.20 7.01
C LEU A 14 1.27 -4.21 7.78
N ALA A 15 1.76 -3.68 8.92
CA ALA A 15 1.03 -2.78 9.78
C ALA A 15 1.93 -1.65 10.32
N TRP A 16 1.34 -0.46 10.47
CA TRP A 16 2.06 0.76 10.89
C TRP A 16 2.05 1.00 12.41
N HIS A 17 1.19 0.34 13.17
CA HIS A 17 0.95 0.62 14.60
C HIS A 17 2.21 0.56 15.49
N GLY A 18 3.19 -0.28 15.14
CA GLY A 18 4.46 -0.43 15.86
C GLY A 18 5.60 0.47 15.38
N LEU A 19 5.40 1.23 14.30
CA LEU A 19 6.44 2.06 13.70
C LEU A 19 6.62 3.39 14.45
N LEU A 20 7.82 3.94 14.40
CA LEU A 20 8.08 5.30 14.88
C LEU A 20 7.33 6.33 14.01
N PRO A 21 7.01 7.54 14.51
CA PRO A 21 6.27 8.56 13.76
C PRO A 21 6.78 8.84 12.33
N ARG A 22 8.10 8.84 12.13
CA ARG A 22 8.70 9.04 10.80
C ARG A 22 8.58 7.82 9.91
N GLU A 23 8.75 6.63 10.48
CA GLU A 23 8.61 5.37 9.75
C GLU A 23 7.15 5.14 9.31
N ARG A 24 6.18 5.54 10.14
CA ARG A 24 4.76 5.55 9.78
C ARG A 24 4.49 6.42 8.55
N TRP A 25 5.08 7.62 8.50
CA TRP A 25 4.95 8.48 7.33
C TRP A 25 5.46 7.76 6.08
N LEU A 26 6.69 7.24 6.12
CA LEU A 26 7.28 6.53 4.98
C LEU A 26 6.47 5.29 4.59
N TRP A 27 5.90 4.60 5.57
CA TRP A 27 5.03 3.45 5.35
C TRP A 27 3.77 3.82 4.59
N PHE A 28 3.09 4.89 5.01
CA PHE A 28 1.90 5.40 4.34
C PHE A 28 2.21 5.96 2.95
N GLU A 29 3.37 6.61 2.76
CA GLU A 29 3.85 7.04 1.44
C GLU A 29 4.07 5.86 0.48
N GLN A 30 4.67 4.78 0.98
CA GLN A 30 4.85 3.56 0.20
C GLN A 30 3.49 2.94 -0.15
N LEU A 31 2.61 2.80 0.84
CA LEU A 31 1.26 2.26 0.62
C LEU A 31 0.45 3.12 -0.36
N TRP A 32 0.62 4.44 -0.34
CA TRP A 32 0.01 5.34 -1.31
C TRP A 32 0.46 5.04 -2.75
N SER A 33 1.77 4.86 -2.95
CA SER A 33 2.33 4.46 -4.25
C SER A 33 1.80 3.10 -4.69
N ASP A 34 1.77 2.14 -3.76
CA ASP A 34 1.27 0.79 -4.03
C ASP A 34 -0.23 0.81 -4.36
N ALA A 35 -1.05 1.58 -3.66
CA ALA A 35 -2.47 1.75 -3.95
C ALA A 35 -2.69 2.30 -5.37
N CYS A 36 -1.86 3.25 -5.82
CA CYS A 36 -1.92 3.76 -7.20
C CYS A 36 -1.58 2.65 -8.21
N ALA A 37 -0.50 1.91 -7.99
CA ALA A 37 -0.10 0.80 -8.86
C ALA A 37 -1.15 -0.32 -8.92
N LEU A 38 -1.73 -0.69 -7.77
CA LEU A 38 -2.79 -1.70 -7.67
C LEU A 38 -4.08 -1.25 -8.36
N LYS A 39 -4.45 0.03 -8.19
CA LYS A 39 -5.59 0.64 -8.88
C LYS A 39 -5.44 0.52 -10.39
N GLU A 40 -4.27 0.82 -10.94
CA GLU A 40 -4.02 0.73 -12.38
C GLU A 40 -3.98 -0.72 -12.86
N ARG A 41 -3.25 -1.59 -12.14
CA ARG A 41 -3.05 -2.99 -12.53
C ARG A 41 -4.33 -3.81 -12.53
N TYR A 42 -5.13 -3.69 -11.48
CA TYR A 42 -6.33 -4.51 -11.28
C TYR A 42 -7.63 -3.73 -11.50
N ARG A 43 -7.54 -2.46 -11.95
CA ARG A 43 -8.69 -1.56 -12.14
C ARG A 43 -9.56 -1.44 -10.88
N LEU A 44 -8.93 -1.45 -9.70
CA LEU A 44 -9.64 -1.36 -8.42
C LEU A 44 -10.38 -0.03 -8.33
N ALA A 45 -11.63 -0.08 -7.87
CA ALA A 45 -12.48 1.09 -7.68
C ALA A 45 -12.21 1.75 -6.32
N ILE A 46 -10.94 2.06 -6.03
CA ILE A 46 -10.51 2.72 -4.78
C ILE A 46 -11.20 4.09 -4.67
N ARG A 47 -11.72 4.39 -3.48
CA ARG A 47 -12.35 5.67 -3.16
C ARG A 47 -11.42 6.59 -2.38
N SER A 48 -11.63 7.90 -2.55
CA SER A 48 -10.96 8.91 -1.72
C SER A 48 -11.34 8.69 -0.26
N GLY A 49 -10.38 8.81 0.65
CA GLY A 49 -10.56 8.55 2.08
C GLY A 49 -10.26 7.12 2.51
N TRP A 50 -9.82 6.22 1.60
CA TRP A 50 -9.45 4.84 1.95
C TRP A 50 -8.42 4.75 3.08
N TRP A 51 -7.58 5.77 3.25
CA TRP A 51 -6.56 5.86 4.29
C TRP A 51 -7.12 6.06 5.70
N GLU A 52 -8.40 6.39 5.83
CA GLU A 52 -9.08 6.60 7.12
C GLU A 52 -9.73 5.30 7.63
N ASP A 53 -10.00 4.35 6.72
CA ASP A 53 -10.57 3.05 7.02
C ASP A 53 -9.46 2.01 7.19
N GLN A 54 -9.27 1.57 8.44
CA GLN A 54 -8.21 0.62 8.79
C GLN A 54 -8.34 -0.72 8.04
N VAL A 55 -9.55 -1.17 7.71
CA VAL A 55 -9.76 -2.41 6.96
C VAL A 55 -9.28 -2.24 5.51
N GLN A 56 -9.55 -1.09 4.90
CA GLN A 56 -9.08 -0.79 3.55
C GLN A 56 -7.55 -0.61 3.51
N VAL A 57 -6.98 0.05 4.52
CA VAL A 57 -5.53 0.18 4.69
C VAL A 57 -4.85 -1.18 4.76
N GLU A 58 -5.35 -2.09 5.61
CA GLU A 58 -4.80 -3.45 5.76
C GLU A 58 -4.97 -4.27 4.48
N ALA A 59 -6.12 -4.19 3.82
CA ALA A 59 -6.37 -4.90 2.57
C ALA A 59 -5.42 -4.46 1.45
N LEU A 60 -5.18 -3.15 1.31
CA LEU A 60 -4.23 -2.61 0.33
C LEU A 60 -2.80 -3.01 0.66
N ALA A 61 -2.39 -2.94 1.93
CA ALA A 61 -1.05 -3.34 2.36
C ALA A 61 -0.80 -4.83 2.10
N ALA A 62 -1.76 -5.70 2.44
CA ALA A 62 -1.68 -7.13 2.18
C ALA A 62 -1.62 -7.44 0.68
N LEU A 63 -2.47 -6.80 -0.14
CA LEU A 63 -2.47 -7.01 -1.59
C LEU A 63 -1.19 -6.49 -2.26
N ALA A 64 -0.65 -5.37 -1.79
CA ALA A 64 0.61 -4.82 -2.26
C ALA A 64 1.77 -5.79 -1.97
N ALA A 65 1.91 -6.22 -0.71
CA ALA A 65 2.94 -7.18 -0.31
C ALA A 65 2.83 -8.50 -1.08
N TRP A 66 1.61 -9.04 -1.23
CA TRP A 66 1.36 -10.24 -2.00
C TRP A 66 1.80 -10.08 -3.47
N THR A 67 1.43 -8.96 -4.09
CA THR A 67 1.75 -8.68 -5.50
C THR A 67 3.26 -8.50 -5.71
N GLN A 68 3.94 -7.80 -4.79
CA GLN A 68 5.40 -7.61 -4.84
C GLN A 68 6.15 -8.93 -4.74
N ARG A 69 5.75 -9.84 -3.83
CA ARG A 69 6.36 -11.18 -3.67
C ARG A 69 6.12 -12.09 -4.89
N TYR A 70 4.95 -11.95 -5.52
CA TYR A 70 4.66 -12.65 -6.77
C TYR A 70 5.52 -12.12 -7.93
N ASP A 71 5.61 -10.79 -8.08
CA ASP A 71 6.36 -10.17 -9.18
C ASP A 71 7.88 -10.35 -9.04
N SER A 72 8.41 -10.46 -7.82
CA SER A 72 9.83 -10.74 -7.58
C SER A 72 10.22 -12.19 -7.88
N GLY A 73 9.25 -13.09 -8.04
CA GLY A 73 9.47 -14.53 -8.14
C GLY A 73 9.86 -15.20 -6.82
N GLU A 74 9.85 -14.45 -5.70
CA GLU A 74 10.05 -15.01 -4.36
C GLU A 74 8.93 -16.01 -4.00
N TRP A 75 7.73 -15.79 -4.55
CA TRP A 75 6.61 -16.71 -4.41
C TRP A 75 6.05 -17.13 -5.77
N ASP A 76 6.47 -18.31 -6.21
CA ASP A 76 5.92 -18.97 -7.39
C ASP A 76 4.71 -19.83 -7.01
N ASP A 77 3.53 -19.21 -6.91
CA ASP A 77 2.24 -19.89 -6.70
C ASP A 77 1.20 -19.46 -7.75
N PRO A 78 1.25 -20.04 -8.97
CA PRO A 78 0.29 -19.75 -10.02
C PRO A 78 -1.18 -20.02 -9.63
N PRO A 79 -1.52 -21.11 -8.91
CA PRO A 79 -2.87 -21.31 -8.35
C PRO A 79 -3.32 -20.16 -7.45
N GLY A 80 -2.47 -19.69 -6.53
CA GLY A 80 -2.77 -18.55 -5.66
C GLY A 80 -3.04 -17.26 -6.45
N LYS A 81 -2.25 -16.99 -7.50
CA LYS A 81 -2.48 -15.85 -8.41
C LYS A 81 -3.84 -15.94 -9.10
N LEU A 82 -4.19 -17.11 -9.61
CA LEU A 82 -5.49 -17.31 -10.28
C LEU A 82 -6.65 -17.11 -9.30
N ALA A 83 -6.55 -17.65 -8.08
CA ALA A 83 -7.55 -17.44 -7.04
C ALA A 83 -7.77 -15.96 -6.74
N LEU A 84 -6.69 -15.19 -6.56
CA LEU A 84 -6.77 -13.74 -6.39
C LEU A 84 -7.48 -13.06 -7.57
N LEU A 85 -7.16 -13.44 -8.81
CA LEU A 85 -7.79 -12.85 -9.99
C LEU A 85 -9.30 -13.14 -10.06
N PHE A 86 -9.75 -14.30 -9.59
CA PHE A 86 -11.18 -14.60 -9.47
C PHE A 86 -11.85 -13.81 -8.34
N ASP A 87 -11.14 -13.57 -7.24
CA ASP A 87 -11.66 -12.83 -6.08
C ASP A 87 -11.45 -11.30 -6.16
N ILE A 88 -10.80 -10.80 -7.21
CA ILE A 88 -10.41 -9.38 -7.31
C ILE A 88 -11.61 -8.43 -7.28
N GLU A 89 -12.78 -8.88 -7.75
CA GLU A 89 -14.01 -8.11 -7.70
C GLU A 89 -14.51 -7.92 -6.26
N ARG A 90 -14.33 -8.93 -5.39
CA ARG A 90 -14.66 -8.86 -3.97
C ARG A 90 -13.71 -7.91 -3.24
N VAL A 91 -12.42 -7.95 -3.56
CA VAL A 91 -11.44 -6.96 -3.06
C VAL A 91 -11.82 -5.56 -3.54
N GLY A 92 -12.18 -5.40 -4.80
CA GLY A 92 -12.65 -4.12 -5.34
C GLY A 92 -13.98 -3.65 -4.75
N ALA A 93 -14.80 -4.53 -4.18
CA ALA A 93 -16.01 -4.16 -3.45
C ALA A 93 -15.69 -3.64 -2.04
N LEU A 94 -14.68 -4.20 -1.38
CA LEU A 94 -14.19 -3.73 -0.08
C LEU A 94 -13.66 -2.29 -0.17
N LEU A 95 -12.97 -1.96 -1.27
CA LEU A 95 -12.34 -0.64 -1.49
C LEU A 95 -13.29 0.43 -2.05
N ARG A 96 -14.57 0.09 -2.20
CA ARG A 96 -15.59 0.94 -2.82
C ARG A 96 -16.33 1.84 -1.84
N ASP A 97 -16.03 1.75 -0.55
CA ASP A 97 -16.67 2.60 0.46
C ASP A 97 -16.07 4.01 0.43
N GLY A 98 -16.91 5.01 0.13
CA GLY A 98 -16.52 6.39 -0.09
C GLY A 98 -17.27 7.08 -1.24
N LEU A 99 -17.37 8.41 -1.15
CA LEU A 99 -18.23 9.21 -2.03
C LEU A 99 -17.61 9.44 -3.42
N ASP A 100 -16.30 9.71 -3.47
CA ASP A 100 -15.59 10.10 -4.69
C ASP A 100 -14.55 9.06 -5.13
N PRO A 101 -14.33 8.86 -6.44
CA PRO A 101 -13.19 8.09 -6.94
C PRO A 101 -11.86 8.63 -6.40
N PHE A 102 -10.93 7.75 -6.07
CA PHE A 102 -9.58 8.14 -5.65
C PHE A 102 -8.79 8.77 -6.80
N HIS A 103 -8.27 9.98 -6.58
CA HIS A 103 -7.46 10.77 -7.50
C HIS A 103 -6.17 11.23 -6.80
N PRO A 104 -5.00 10.64 -7.11
CA PRO A 104 -3.77 10.88 -6.35
C PRO A 104 -3.41 12.37 -6.22
N GLN A 105 -3.48 13.15 -7.30
CA GLN A 105 -3.10 14.57 -7.24
C GLN A 105 -4.07 15.41 -6.40
N ARG A 106 -5.38 15.14 -6.51
CA ARG A 106 -6.44 15.86 -5.79
C ARG A 106 -6.44 15.52 -4.30
N ASP A 107 -6.24 14.24 -4.00
CA ASP A 107 -6.44 13.69 -2.66
C ASP A 107 -5.18 13.81 -1.79
N ARG A 108 -4.03 14.09 -2.40
CA ARG A 108 -2.73 14.23 -1.74
C ARG A 108 -2.72 15.18 -0.53
N PRO A 109 -3.30 16.40 -0.59
CA PRO A 109 -3.27 17.32 0.54
C PRO A 109 -4.08 16.80 1.74
N THR A 110 -5.24 16.19 1.49
CA THR A 110 -6.08 15.60 2.54
C THR A 110 -5.40 14.41 3.20
N PHE A 111 -4.78 13.54 2.40
CA PHE A 111 -3.98 12.43 2.90
C PHE A 111 -2.83 12.89 3.80
N ALA A 112 -2.03 13.85 3.34
CA ALA A 112 -0.92 14.38 4.12
C ALA A 112 -1.40 14.99 5.45
N ARG A 113 -2.53 15.71 5.43
CA ARG A 113 -3.16 16.25 6.64
C ARG A 113 -3.57 15.13 7.61
N TYR A 114 -4.23 14.09 7.11
CA TYR A 114 -4.60 12.93 7.92
C TYR A 114 -3.39 12.27 8.59
N LEU A 115 -2.27 12.10 7.88
CA LEU A 115 -1.05 11.54 8.47
C LEU A 115 -0.51 12.39 9.63
N LEU A 116 -0.56 13.72 9.50
CA LEU A 116 -0.16 14.63 10.59
C LEU A 116 -1.09 14.50 11.80
N GLU A 117 -2.41 14.40 11.56
CA GLU A 117 -3.41 14.19 12.62
C GLU A 117 -3.22 12.83 13.32
N LEU A 118 -2.78 11.80 12.58
CA LEU A 118 -2.41 10.48 13.11
C LEU A 118 -1.09 10.50 13.90
N GLY A 119 -0.39 11.63 13.95
CA GLY A 119 0.89 11.80 14.64
C GLY A 119 2.10 11.30 13.84
N CYS A 120 1.96 11.07 12.53
CA CYS A 120 3.10 10.79 11.66
C CYS A 120 3.95 12.05 11.47
N GLN A 121 5.23 11.85 11.15
CA GLN A 121 6.16 12.95 10.93
C GLN A 121 6.76 12.89 9.52
N PRO A 122 6.59 13.94 8.69
CA PRO A 122 7.22 13.99 7.38
C PRO A 122 8.75 13.98 7.49
N PRO A 123 9.46 13.53 6.44
CA PRO A 123 10.90 13.68 6.35
C PRO A 123 11.28 15.17 6.45
N PRO A 124 12.48 15.48 6.96
CA PRO A 124 12.91 16.86 7.06
C PRO A 124 13.06 17.41 5.63
N THR A 125 12.46 18.57 5.36
CA THR A 125 12.66 19.32 4.12
C THR A 125 14.15 19.61 3.93
N GLY A 126 14.84 18.76 3.15
CA GLY A 126 16.29 18.87 2.95
C GLY A 126 17.04 17.58 2.61
N ALA A 127 16.41 16.40 2.68
CA ALA A 127 17.01 15.16 2.19
C ALA A 127 16.54 14.87 0.75
N ALA A 128 17.23 15.47 -0.23
CA ALA A 128 17.19 15.10 -1.64
C ALA A 128 18.60 14.64 -2.05
#